data_AF-A0A2X3IVF6-F1
#
_entry.id   AF-A0A2X3IVF6-F1
#
_cell.length_a   1.000
_cell.length_b   1.000
_cell.length_c   1.000
_cell.angle_alpha   90.00
_cell.angle_beta   90.00
_cell.angle_gamma   90.00
#
_symmetry.space_group_name_H-M   'P 1'
#
loop_
_entity.id
_entity.type
_entity.pdbx_description
1 polymer ?
#
loop_
_entity_poly.entity_id
_entity_poly.type
_entity_poly.pdbx_seq_one_letter_code
_entity_poly.pdbx_strand_id
1 'polypeptide(L)'
;MSQAIQYNSSVAMIRHPHFLQRAADLTPALQRLRQTPQAIVEAVAEPGALNGWRGNTVCTPEQFYQQPLNVGDSIIIDFGSHFVGYLQFSCRSVGSPPDAPAPSALHLRRDAERSL
;
A
#
# COMPACT_ATOMS: atom_id res chain seq x y z
N MET A 1 11.24 10.80 -19.42
CA MET A 1 12.45 11.60 -19.14
C MET A 1 13.05 11.11 -17.83
N SER A 2 14.01 10.18 -17.88
CA SER A 2 14.74 9.70 -16.71
C SER A 2 16.21 9.51 -17.10
N GLN A 3 16.97 10.60 -17.08
CA GLN A 3 18.42 10.57 -17.25
C GLN A 3 19.08 10.98 -15.94
N ALA A 4 19.40 9.98 -15.12
CA ALA A 4 20.43 10.10 -14.10
C ALA A 4 20.93 8.69 -13.75
N ILE A 5 21.51 8.01 -14.74
CA ILE A 5 22.43 6.90 -14.45
C ILE A 5 23.75 7.58 -14.08
N GLN A 6 24.24 7.34 -12.87
CA GLN A 6 25.57 7.78 -12.46
C GLN A 6 26.60 7.15 -13.41
N TYR A 7 27.17 7.97 -14.29
CA TYR A 7 28.14 7.53 -15.29
C TYR A 7 29.52 7.51 -14.63
N ASN A 8 29.96 6.34 -14.17
CA ASN A 8 31.37 6.17 -13.84
C ASN A 8 32.15 6.03 -15.15
N SER A 9 32.75 7.12 -15.62
CA SER A 9 33.50 7.19 -16.88
C SER A 9 34.73 6.27 -16.94
N SER A 10 35.14 5.69 -15.81
CA SER A 10 36.20 4.67 -15.75
C SER A 10 35.72 3.24 -16.06
N VAL A 11 34.41 3.01 -16.17
CA VAL A 11 33.83 1.69 -16.45
C VAL A 11 33.29 1.67 -17.88
N ALA A 12 33.90 0.86 -18.74
CA ALA A 12 33.39 0.63 -20.09
C ALA A 12 32.14 -0.26 -20.05
N MET A 13 31.00 0.27 -20.50
CA MET A 13 29.76 -0.51 -20.69
C MET A 13 29.51 -0.77 -22.18
N ILE A 14 29.40 -2.04 -22.56
CA ILE A 14 29.05 -2.45 -23.93
C ILE A 14 27.57 -2.81 -23.96
N ARG A 15 26.81 -2.18 -24.86
CA ARG A 15 25.39 -2.51 -25.09
C ARG A 15 25.27 -3.51 -26.24
N HIS A 16 24.48 -4.56 -26.03
CA HIS A 16 24.18 -5.57 -27.04
C HIS A 16 22.71 -5.46 -27.47
N PRO A 17 22.40 -4.79 -28.60
CA PRO A 17 21.02 -4.49 -29.01
C PRO A 17 20.14 -5.73 -29.15
N HIS A 18 20.69 -6.83 -29.66
CA HIS A 18 19.96 -8.09 -29.82
C HIS A 18 19.50 -8.69 -28.48
N PHE A 19 20.30 -8.56 -27.42
CA PHE A 19 19.89 -9.03 -26.08
C PHE A 19 18.77 -8.15 -25.50
N LEU A 20 18.83 -6.84 -25.73
CA LEU A 20 17.78 -5.92 -25.29
C LEU A 20 16.46 -6.19 -26.02
N GLN A 21 16.50 -6.43 -27.33
CA GLN A 21 15.31 -6.78 -28.11
C GLN A 21 14.67 -8.07 -27.59
N ARG A 22 15.48 -9.12 -27.39
CA ARG A 22 14.97 -10.39 -26.85
C ARG A 22 14.36 -10.24 -25.46
N ALA A 23 14.96 -9.41 -24.60
CA ALA A 23 14.40 -9.12 -23.28
C ALA A 23 13.06 -8.37 -23.37
N ALA A 24 12.95 -7.39 -24.28
CA ALA A 24 11.70 -6.67 -24.51
C ALA A 24 10.59 -7.61 -24.99
N ASP A 25 10.89 -8.48 -25.97
CA ASP A 25 9.93 -9.44 -26.54
C ASP A 25 9.43 -10.47 -25.51
N LEU A 26 10.23 -10.74 -24.47
CA LEU A 26 9.90 -11.66 -23.37
C LEU A 26 9.31 -10.97 -22.14
N THR A 27 8.98 -9.68 -22.22
CA THR A 27 8.38 -8.96 -21.08
C THR A 27 7.02 -9.55 -20.75
N PRO A 28 6.80 -10.09 -19.53
CA PRO A 28 5.55 -10.73 -19.19
C PRO A 28 4.44 -9.70 -18.97
N ALA A 29 3.21 -10.06 -19.33
CA ALA A 29 2.04 -9.30 -18.95
C ALA A 29 1.78 -9.44 -17.44
N LEU A 30 1.62 -8.32 -16.74
CA LEU A 30 1.27 -8.32 -15.33
C LEU A 30 -0.21 -8.63 -15.13
N GLN A 31 -0.51 -9.69 -14.37
CA GLN A 31 -1.85 -9.99 -13.91
C GLN A 31 -2.24 -9.04 -12.77
N ARG A 32 -3.48 -8.54 -12.80
CA ARG A 32 -4.00 -7.63 -11.77
C ARG A 32 -5.29 -8.22 -11.22
N LEU A 33 -5.36 -8.34 -9.89
CA LEU A 33 -6.52 -8.83 -9.17
C LEU A 33 -6.92 -7.80 -8.10
N ARG A 34 -8.22 -7.56 -7.97
CA ARG A 34 -8.75 -6.72 -6.91
C ARG A 34 -8.71 -7.50 -5.59
N GLN A 35 -8.11 -6.88 -4.58
CA GLN A 35 -8.08 -7.36 -3.21
C GLN A 35 -8.84 -6.37 -2.33
N THR A 36 -9.71 -6.87 -1.46
CA THR A 36 -10.50 -6.06 -0.53
C THR A 36 -9.92 -6.19 0.88
N PRO A 37 -10.05 -5.15 1.72
CA PRO A 37 -9.75 -5.26 3.14
C PRO A 37 -10.52 -6.42 3.79
N GLN A 38 -9.94 -7.01 4.84
CA GLN A 38 -10.57 -8.07 5.64
C GLN A 38 -11.07 -7.54 6.98
N ALA A 39 -10.37 -6.58 7.59
CA ALA A 39 -10.72 -6.07 8.91
C ALA A 39 -10.28 -4.62 9.12
N ILE A 40 -10.96 -3.95 10.05
CA ILE A 40 -10.44 -2.76 10.71
C ILE A 40 -9.86 -3.19 12.05
N VAL A 41 -8.64 -2.78 12.34
CA VAL A 41 -7.90 -3.20 13.51
C VAL A 41 -7.38 -2.01 14.31
N GLU A 42 -7.04 -2.27 15.57
CA GLU A 42 -6.26 -1.38 16.42
C GLU A 42 -4.92 -2.05 16.75
N ALA A 43 -3.85 -1.27 16.89
CA ALA A 43 -2.56 -1.78 17.32
C ALA A 43 -2.47 -1.72 18.84
N VAL A 44 -2.36 -2.88 19.49
CA VAL A 44 -2.24 -3.01 20.94
C VAL A 44 -0.82 -3.47 21.28
N ALA A 45 -0.19 -2.78 22.24
CA ALA A 45 1.13 -3.19 22.72
C ALA A 45 1.03 -4.55 23.42
N GLU A 46 1.82 -5.51 22.96
CA GLU A 46 1.86 -6.87 23.49
C GLU A 46 3.32 -7.36 23.48
N PRO A 47 4.00 -7.45 24.65
CA PRO A 47 5.43 -7.76 24.72
C PRO A 47 5.86 -9.10 24.11
N GLY A 48 4.93 -10.04 23.93
CA GLY A 48 5.18 -11.34 23.29
C GLY A 48 4.80 -11.39 21.80
N ALA A 49 4.20 -10.33 21.26
CA ALA A 49 3.80 -10.25 19.87
C ALA A 49 4.95 -9.77 18.98
N LEU A 50 4.80 -9.99 17.68
CA LEU A 50 5.75 -9.53 16.67
C LEU A 50 5.99 -8.02 16.80
N ASN A 51 7.26 -7.63 16.94
CA ASN A 51 7.68 -6.24 17.17
C ASN A 51 7.01 -5.56 18.38
N GLY A 52 6.47 -6.32 19.32
CA GLY A 52 5.78 -5.80 20.50
C GLY A 52 4.35 -5.31 20.25
N TRP A 53 3.74 -5.63 19.11
CA TRP A 53 2.40 -5.18 18.75
C TRP A 53 1.52 -6.32 18.23
N ARG A 54 0.25 -6.31 18.62
CA ARG A 54 -0.80 -7.17 18.09
C ARG A 54 -1.91 -6.33 17.48
N GLY A 55 -2.31 -6.68 16.25
CA GLY A 55 -3.54 -6.18 15.64
C GLY A 55 -4.75 -6.82 16.31
N ASN A 56 -5.62 -6.02 16.93
CA ASN A 56 -6.88 -6.47 17.48
C ASN A 56 -8.03 -6.03 16.56
N THR A 57 -8.90 -6.95 16.14
CA THR A 57 -10.01 -6.62 15.24
C THR A 57 -11.06 -5.79 15.98
N VAL A 58 -11.39 -4.62 15.43
CA VAL A 58 -12.39 -3.69 15.97
C VAL A 58 -13.73 -3.93 15.31
N CYS A 59 -13.75 -3.98 13.97
CA CYS A 59 -14.97 -4.21 13.20
C CYS A 59 -14.67 -4.69 11.77
N THR A 60 -15.74 -5.07 11.06
CA THR A 60 -15.68 -5.40 9.64
C THR A 60 -15.57 -4.14 8.78
N PRO A 61 -14.99 -4.22 7.57
CA PRO A 61 -14.95 -3.09 6.64
C PRO A 61 -16.34 -2.52 6.34
N GLU A 62 -17.36 -3.37 6.18
CA GLU A 62 -18.73 -2.95 5.86
C GLU A 62 -19.36 -2.11 6.97
N GLN A 63 -19.10 -2.47 8.23
CA GLN A 63 -19.55 -1.69 9.39
C GLN A 63 -18.83 -0.35 9.45
N PHE A 64 -17.52 -0.34 9.17
CA PHE A 64 -16.72 0.88 9.17
C PHE A 64 -17.13 1.87 8.08
N TYR A 65 -17.47 1.41 6.88
CA TYR A 65 -17.88 2.28 5.77
C TYR A 65 -19.14 3.10 6.05
N GLN A 66 -19.92 2.75 7.09
CA GLN A 66 -21.10 3.50 7.52
C GLN A 66 -20.78 4.62 8.53
N GLN A 67 -19.53 4.72 8.99
CA GLN A 67 -19.14 5.67 10.04
C GLN A 67 -18.48 6.91 9.43
N PRO A 68 -18.83 8.13 9.87
CA PRO A 68 -18.10 9.33 9.49
C PRO A 68 -16.73 9.36 10.16
N LEU A 69 -15.72 9.83 9.43
CA LEU A 69 -14.40 10.16 9.99
C LEU A 69 -14.34 11.65 10.30
N ASN A 70 -13.84 11.99 11.48
CA ASN A 70 -13.64 13.35 11.96
C ASN A 70 -12.16 13.73 11.94
N VAL A 71 -11.89 15.02 12.15
CA VAL A 71 -10.53 15.54 12.27
C VAL A 71 -9.83 14.87 13.47
N GLY A 72 -8.66 14.28 13.21
CA GLY A 72 -7.87 13.59 14.22
C GLY A 72 -8.11 12.07 14.27
N ASP A 73 -9.15 11.56 13.61
CA ASP A 73 -9.38 10.13 13.53
C ASP A 73 -8.28 9.44 12.71
N SER A 74 -7.91 8.24 13.16
CA SER A 74 -6.98 7.37 12.44
C SER A 74 -7.48 5.93 12.51
N ILE A 75 -7.24 5.18 11.44
CA ILE A 75 -7.70 3.80 11.29
C ILE A 75 -6.57 2.93 10.76
N ILE A 76 -6.58 1.65 11.13
CA ILE A 76 -5.71 0.65 10.53
C ILE A 76 -6.58 -0.33 9.77
N ILE A 77 -6.32 -0.44 8.47
CA ILE A 77 -7.03 -1.34 7.56
C ILE A 77 -6.14 -2.56 7.32
N ASP A 78 -6.60 -3.72 7.77
CA ASP A 78 -5.93 -5.00 7.55
C ASP A 78 -6.47 -5.67 6.28
N PHE A 79 -5.58 -5.92 5.32
CA PHE A 79 -5.88 -6.66 4.10
C PHE A 79 -5.70 -8.18 4.27
N GLY A 80 -5.21 -8.63 5.42
CA GLY A 80 -5.03 -10.03 5.82
C GLY A 80 -3.84 -10.74 5.17
N SER A 81 -3.11 -10.07 4.28
CA SER A 81 -1.93 -10.61 3.60
C SER A 81 -1.01 -9.50 3.10
N HIS A 82 0.15 -9.89 2.56
CA HIS A 82 1.09 -9.00 1.91
C HIS A 82 0.76 -8.84 0.43
N PHE A 83 0.52 -7.60 -0.01
CA PHE A 83 0.18 -7.29 -1.40
C PHE A 83 1.16 -6.29 -2.01
N VAL A 84 1.36 -6.42 -3.32
CA VAL A 84 2.04 -5.44 -4.17
C VAL A 84 1.04 -4.96 -5.21
N GLY A 85 0.83 -3.65 -5.28
CA GLY A 85 -0.12 -3.10 -6.23
C GLY A 85 -0.42 -1.63 -6.02
N TYR A 86 -1.61 -1.23 -6.44
CA TYR A 86 -2.11 0.14 -6.35
C TYR A 86 -3.25 0.17 -5.34
N LEU A 87 -3.25 1.20 -4.48
CA LEU A 87 -4.37 1.46 -3.58
C LEU A 87 -5.44 2.28 -4.32
N GLN A 88 -6.69 1.85 -4.21
CA GLN A 88 -7.85 2.59 -4.69
C GLN A 88 -8.87 2.67 -3.55
N PHE A 89 -9.33 3.88 -3.22
CA PHE A 89 -10.41 4.11 -2.27
C PHE A 89 -11.24 5.32 -2.70
N SER A 90 -12.43 5.47 -2.11
CA SER A 90 -13.34 6.59 -2.35
C SER A 90 -13.94 7.03 -1.03
N CYS A 91 -14.06 8.34 -0.83
CA CYS A 91 -14.71 8.95 0.32
C CYS A 91 -15.82 9.88 -0.18
N ARG A 92 -16.85 10.11 0.66
CA ARG A 92 -17.90 11.10 0.43
C ARG A 92 -18.05 12.00 1.65
N SER A 93 -18.41 13.26 1.44
CA SER A 93 -18.77 14.15 2.56
C SER A 93 -20.08 13.70 3.20
N VAL A 94 -20.22 13.97 4.49
CA VAL A 94 -21.45 13.75 5.26
C VAL A 94 -21.77 15.04 6.01
N GLY A 95 -23.06 15.41 6.08
CA GLY A 95 -23.51 16.65 6.72
C GLY A 95 -23.61 17.81 5.74
N SER A 96 -23.15 18.99 6.15
CA SER A 96 -23.18 20.21 5.34
C SER A 96 -22.33 20.08 4.06
N PRO A 97 -22.63 20.87 3.01
CA PRO A 97 -21.78 20.93 1.83
C PRO A 97 -20.31 21.23 2.23
N PRO A 98 -19.34 20.47 1.72
CA PRO A 98 -17.94 20.67 2.08
C PRO A 98 -17.46 22.04 1.57
N ASP A 99 -16.94 22.85 2.48
CA ASP A 99 -16.47 24.22 2.23
C ASP A 99 -14.93 24.31 2.14
N ALA A 100 -14.22 23.21 2.42
CA ALA A 100 -12.77 23.11 2.32
C ALA A 100 -12.31 21.72 1.85
N PRO A 101 -11.08 21.60 1.30
CA PRO A 101 -10.44 20.30 1.06
C PRO A 101 -10.27 19.50 2.35
N ALA A 102 -10.36 18.17 2.26
CA ALA A 102 -10.10 17.27 3.38
C ALA A 102 -8.64 16.78 3.35
N PRO A 103 -7.73 17.30 4.20
CA PRO A 103 -6.38 16.80 4.28
C PRO A 103 -6.38 15.39 4.92
N SER A 104 -5.63 14.47 4.31
CA SER A 104 -5.47 13.10 4.80
C SER A 104 -4.03 12.63 4.63
N ALA A 105 -3.54 11.81 5.55
CA ALA A 105 -2.24 11.15 5.44
C ALA A 105 -2.43 9.64 5.29
N LEU A 106 -1.72 9.02 4.36
CA LEU A 106 -1.71 7.58 4.14
C LEU A 106 -0.34 7.02 4.49
N HIS A 107 -0.31 6.01 5.35
CA HIS A 107 0.89 5.25 5.67
C HIS A 107 0.70 3.80 5.25
N LEU A 108 1.54 3.32 4.35
CA LEU A 108 1.60 1.90 3.99
C LEU A 108 2.68 1.23 4.81
N ARG A 109 2.32 0.14 5.48
CA ARG A 109 3.25 -0.64 6.29
C ARG A 109 3.24 -2.09 5.86
N ARG A 110 4.39 -2.73 6.04
CA ARG A 110 4.54 -4.17 6.03
C ARG A 110 5.14 -4.55 7.37
N ASP A 111 4.39 -5.27 8.17
CA ASP A 111 4.94 -5.92 9.35
C ASP A 111 5.54 -7.25 8.88
N ALA A 112 6.85 -7.41 9.05
CA ALA A 112 7.56 -8.58 8.56
C ALA A 112 7.24 -9.82 9.43
N GLU A 113 6.80 -10.90 8.77
CA GLU A 113 6.66 -12.30 9.24
C GLU A 113 5.29 -12.74 9.80
N ARG A 114 4.34 -13.00 8.88
CA ARG A 114 3.58 -14.26 8.91
C ARG A 114 4.31 -15.24 7.99
N SER A 115 5.09 -16.14 8.57
CA SER A 115 5.64 -17.29 7.83
C SER A 115 4.48 -18.14 7.31
N LEU A 116 4.53 -18.44 6.01
CA LEU A 116 3.67 -19.44 5.35
C LEU A 116 3.92 -20.84 5.93
#